data_AF-A0A3N5UIJ6-F1
#
_entry.id   AF-A0A3N5UIJ6-F1
#
_cell.length_a   1.000
_cell.length_b   1.000
_cell.length_c   1.000
_cell.angle_alpha   90.00
_cell.angle_beta   90.00
_cell.angle_gamma   90.00
#
_symmetry.space_group_name_H-M   'P 1'
#
loop_
_entity.id
_entity.type
_entity.pdbx_description
1 polymer ?
#
loop_
_entity_poly.entity_id
_entity_poly.type
_entity_poly.pdbx_seq_one_letter_code
_entity_poly.pdbx_strand_id
1 'polypeptide(L)'
;ANAQKMMENILTAQANKIDAVVASNDGTALGELQAMKAQGLAGVVPISGQDATADGCNSIVKGEQTVSVYKDIRLLSPKAVDMMDALLKGETVSGLEEYSLKVLTGEDLEGNIQALFLPVEQVTKDNVYELIVKSGFQPYDDVYRDIPEEDRPPKP
;
A
#
# COMPACT_ATOMS: atom_id res chain seq x y z
N ALA A 1 10.97 7.50 11.20
CA ALA A 1 11.41 7.78 12.58
C ALA A 1 10.38 7.35 13.64
N ASN A 2 9.11 7.79 13.55
CA ASN A 2 8.13 7.47 14.60
C ASN A 2 7.65 6.01 14.60
N ALA A 3 7.38 5.43 13.42
CA ALA A 3 6.89 4.04 13.31
C ALA A 3 7.87 3.01 13.88
N GLN A 4 9.16 3.11 13.51
CA GLN A 4 10.22 2.27 14.08
C GLN A 4 10.25 2.33 15.61
N LYS A 5 10.31 3.54 16.18
CA LYS A 5 10.38 3.73 17.64
C LYS A 5 9.15 3.16 18.35
N MET A 6 7.96 3.36 17.78
CA MET A 6 6.74 2.75 18.31
C MET A 6 6.81 1.23 18.28
N MET A 7 7.30 0.66 17.18
CA MET A 7 7.46 -0.78 17.06
C MET A 7 8.46 -1.34 18.05
N GLU A 8 9.60 -0.68 18.26
CA GLU A 8 10.59 -1.05 19.29
C GLU A 8 9.94 -1.11 20.69
N ASN A 9 9.10 -0.13 21.03
CA ASN A 9 8.36 -0.10 22.28
C ASN A 9 7.33 -1.23 22.37
N ILE A 10 6.59 -1.51 21.29
CA ILE A 10 5.61 -2.61 21.23
C ILE A 10 6.31 -3.95 21.40
N LEU A 11 7.39 -4.19 20.65
CA LEU A 11 8.19 -5.42 20.72
C LEU A 11 8.74 -5.64 22.13
N THR A 12 9.26 -4.59 22.76
CA THR A 12 9.71 -4.64 24.15
C THR A 12 8.58 -4.98 25.11
N ALA A 13 7.44 -4.29 25.01
CA ALA A 13 6.29 -4.49 25.89
C ALA A 13 5.65 -5.88 25.75
N GLN A 14 5.66 -6.44 24.53
CA GLN A 14 5.13 -7.77 24.24
C GLN A 14 6.18 -8.88 24.35
N ALA A 15 7.42 -8.55 24.72
CA ALA A 15 8.55 -9.50 24.72
C ALA A 15 8.66 -10.29 23.41
N ASN A 16 8.54 -9.57 22.28
CA ASN A 16 8.51 -10.08 20.91
C ASN A 16 7.37 -11.07 20.58
N LYS A 17 6.37 -11.24 21.46
CA LYS A 17 5.20 -12.12 21.25
C LYS A 17 4.08 -11.40 20.51
N ILE A 18 4.29 -11.20 19.21
CA ILE A 18 3.28 -10.66 18.30
C ILE A 18 3.06 -11.61 17.14
N ASP A 19 1.82 -11.73 16.69
CA ASP A 19 1.45 -12.65 15.60
C ASP A 19 1.35 -11.96 14.24
N ALA A 20 1.10 -10.66 14.21
CA ALA A 20 1.01 -9.85 13.00
C ALA A 20 1.14 -8.35 13.30
N VAL A 21 1.50 -7.56 12.29
CA VAL A 21 1.49 -6.10 12.33
C VAL A 21 0.60 -5.56 11.21
N VAL A 22 -0.41 -4.77 11.56
CA VAL A 22 -1.32 -4.14 10.59
C VAL A 22 -0.85 -2.70 10.33
N ALA A 23 0.20 -2.55 9.52
CA ALA A 23 0.67 -1.24 9.10
C ALA A 23 -0.24 -0.64 8.03
N SER A 24 -0.52 0.66 8.14
CA SER A 24 -1.50 1.32 7.28
C SER A 24 -0.96 1.73 5.90
N ASN A 25 0.35 1.88 5.75
CA ASN A 25 1.01 2.06 4.45
C ASN A 25 2.44 1.52 4.44
N ASP A 26 3.07 1.50 3.26
CA ASP A 26 4.43 1.00 3.09
C ASP A 26 5.45 1.83 3.88
N GLY A 27 5.27 3.16 4.00
CA GLY A 27 6.17 4.01 4.76
C GLY A 27 6.21 3.68 6.25
N THR A 28 5.04 3.39 6.85
CA THR A 28 4.96 2.90 8.24
C THR A 28 5.50 1.49 8.37
N ALA A 29 5.13 0.60 7.44
CA ALA A 29 5.55 -0.80 7.42
C ALA A 29 7.09 -0.92 7.37
N LEU A 30 7.74 -0.14 6.51
CA LEU A 30 9.20 -0.13 6.37
C LEU A 30 9.89 0.37 7.64
N GLY A 31 9.30 1.34 8.35
CA GLY A 31 9.79 1.78 9.65
C GLY A 31 9.67 0.69 10.72
N GLU A 32 8.53 0.03 10.80
CA GLU A 32 8.28 -1.07 11.73
C GLU A 32 9.18 -2.27 11.44
N LEU A 33 9.41 -2.58 10.15
CA LEU A 33 10.31 -3.63 9.69
C LEU A 33 11.75 -3.43 10.15
N GLN A 34 12.24 -2.19 10.31
CA GLN A 34 13.58 -1.97 10.88
C GLN A 34 13.67 -2.53 12.30
N ALA A 35 12.66 -2.26 13.14
CA ALA A 35 12.61 -2.77 14.50
C ALA A 35 12.42 -4.30 14.53
N MET A 36 11.52 -4.82 13.68
CA MET A 36 11.29 -6.27 13.56
C MET A 36 12.54 -7.01 13.11
N LYS A 37 13.30 -6.47 12.14
CA LYS A 37 14.55 -7.05 11.65
C LYS A 37 15.60 -7.13 12.74
N ALA A 38 15.73 -6.10 13.58
CA ALA A 38 16.63 -6.11 14.73
C ALA A 38 16.30 -7.20 15.77
N GLN A 39 15.06 -7.70 15.78
CA GLN A 39 14.60 -8.79 16.63
C GLN A 39 14.47 -10.14 15.89
N GLY A 40 14.88 -10.21 14.63
CA GLY A 40 14.77 -11.44 13.81
C GLY A 40 13.34 -11.81 13.42
N LEU A 41 12.41 -10.85 13.41
CA LEU A 41 10.99 -11.08 13.12
C LEU A 41 10.57 -10.73 11.68
N ALA A 42 11.40 -10.01 10.92
CA ALA A 42 11.12 -9.70 9.53
C ALA A 42 11.05 -10.99 8.69
N GLY A 43 9.99 -11.15 7.88
CA GLY A 43 9.70 -12.37 7.13
C GLY A 43 9.23 -13.57 7.97
N VAL A 44 9.09 -13.39 9.29
CA VAL A 44 8.52 -14.39 10.21
C VAL A 44 7.14 -13.95 10.68
N VAL A 45 7.05 -12.73 11.21
CA VAL A 45 5.78 -12.11 11.61
C VAL A 45 5.23 -11.33 10.42
N PRO A 46 4.01 -11.64 9.94
CA PRO A 46 3.42 -10.94 8.81
C PRO A 46 3.17 -9.47 9.10
N ILE A 47 3.40 -8.62 8.09
CA ILE A 47 3.16 -7.19 8.14
C ILE A 47 2.52 -6.69 6.85
N SER A 48 1.44 -5.91 6.98
CA SER A 48 0.75 -5.29 5.85
C SER A 48 1.36 -3.94 5.46
N GLY A 49 0.91 -3.42 4.32
CA GLY A 49 1.21 -2.07 3.85
C GLY A 49 0.22 -1.65 2.76
N GLN A 50 0.49 -0.50 2.15
CA GLN A 50 -0.35 0.13 1.14
C GLN A 50 0.53 1.09 0.33
N ASP A 51 0.15 1.31 -0.92
CA ASP A 51 0.70 2.25 -1.92
C ASP A 51 1.62 1.61 -2.96
N ALA A 52 2.08 0.36 -2.75
CA ALA A 52 2.98 -0.33 -3.68
C ALA A 52 4.19 0.54 -4.08
N THR A 53 4.80 1.18 -3.08
CA THR A 53 6.04 1.94 -3.26
C THR A 53 7.16 1.02 -3.74
N ALA A 54 8.14 1.54 -4.47
CA ALA A 54 9.27 0.71 -4.91
C ALA A 54 9.98 0.00 -3.74
N ASP A 55 10.09 0.67 -2.58
CA ASP A 55 10.67 0.10 -1.36
C ASP A 55 9.79 -0.96 -0.71
N GLY A 56 8.46 -0.74 -0.63
CA GLY A 56 7.51 -1.73 -0.15
C GLY A 56 7.49 -2.98 -1.03
N CYS A 57 7.47 -2.80 -2.36
CA CYS A 57 7.58 -3.88 -3.33
C CYS A 57 8.92 -4.62 -3.21
N ASN A 58 10.04 -3.92 -3.05
CA ASN A 58 11.34 -4.56 -2.81
C ASN A 58 11.34 -5.39 -1.51
N SER A 59 10.71 -4.89 -0.45
CA SER A 59 10.52 -5.62 0.81
C SER A 59 9.67 -6.89 0.64
N ILE A 60 8.61 -6.83 -0.18
CA ILE A 60 7.79 -7.99 -0.56
C ILE A 60 8.62 -9.02 -1.33
N VAL A 61 9.44 -8.60 -2.29
CA VAL A 61 10.31 -9.52 -3.06
C VAL A 61 11.33 -10.22 -2.14
N LYS A 62 11.92 -9.47 -1.19
CA LYS A 62 12.79 -10.00 -0.13
C LYS A 62 12.07 -10.97 0.83
N GLY A 63 10.74 -11.00 0.81
CA GLY A 63 9.92 -11.81 1.71
C GLY A 63 9.80 -11.22 3.11
N GLU A 64 10.12 -9.94 3.30
CA GLU A 64 10.08 -9.27 4.61
C GLU A 64 8.69 -8.69 4.90
N GLN A 65 8.10 -7.99 3.92
CA GLN A 65 6.72 -7.49 3.98
C GLN A 65 5.77 -8.49 3.33
N THR A 66 4.62 -8.73 3.94
CA THR A 66 3.67 -9.77 3.47
C THR A 66 2.87 -9.29 2.27
N VAL A 67 2.39 -8.04 2.34
CA VAL A 67 1.43 -7.51 1.38
C VAL A 67 1.53 -6.00 1.31
N SER A 68 1.24 -5.44 0.13
CA SER A 68 0.85 -4.04 -0.04
C SER A 68 -0.49 -3.98 -0.79
N VAL A 69 -1.16 -2.84 -0.71
CA VAL A 69 -2.37 -2.57 -1.49
C VAL A 69 -2.02 -1.53 -2.56
N TYR A 70 -2.08 -1.97 -3.81
CA TYR A 70 -1.87 -1.14 -4.99
C TYR A 70 -3.12 -0.32 -5.30
N LYS A 71 -2.89 0.98 -5.47
CA LYS A 71 -3.89 1.95 -5.91
C LYS A 71 -3.29 2.69 -7.09
N ASP A 72 -3.73 2.36 -8.30
CA ASP A 72 -3.15 2.97 -9.50
C ASP A 72 -3.52 4.45 -9.59
N ILE A 73 -2.58 5.32 -9.19
CA ILE A 73 -2.79 6.77 -9.26
C ILE A 73 -2.99 7.27 -10.71
N ARG A 74 -2.57 6.50 -11.72
CA ARG A 74 -2.78 6.81 -13.14
C ARG A 74 -4.26 6.67 -13.54
N LEU A 75 -5.07 5.96 -12.74
CA LEU A 75 -6.53 5.93 -12.88
C LEU A 75 -7.18 7.08 -12.11
N LEU A 76 -6.67 7.39 -10.91
CA LEU A 76 -7.24 8.41 -10.02
C LEU A 76 -7.15 9.83 -10.58
N SER A 77 -5.95 10.26 -11.00
CA SER A 77 -5.75 11.65 -11.42
C SER A 77 -6.59 12.03 -12.64
N PRO A 78 -6.64 11.24 -13.73
CA PRO A 78 -7.51 11.56 -14.86
C PRO A 78 -8.99 11.58 -14.47
N LYS A 79 -9.45 10.61 -13.66
CA LYS A 79 -10.86 10.56 -13.24
C LYS A 79 -11.26 11.76 -12.38
N ALA A 80 -10.38 12.22 -11.48
CA ALA A 80 -10.61 13.42 -10.70
C ALA A 80 -10.70 14.68 -11.58
N VAL A 81 -9.83 14.80 -12.59
CA VAL A 81 -9.85 15.93 -13.54
C VAL A 81 -11.10 15.90 -14.42
N ASP A 82 -11.46 14.73 -14.96
CA ASP A 82 -12.69 14.55 -15.76
C ASP A 82 -13.93 14.95 -14.95
N MET A 83 -14.00 14.50 -13.69
CA MET A 83 -15.08 14.82 -12.77
C MET A 83 -15.17 16.33 -12.50
N MET A 84 -14.03 16.98 -12.24
CA MET A 84 -13.97 18.43 -12.03
C MET A 84 -14.45 19.19 -13.27
N ASP A 85 -13.99 18.82 -14.46
CA ASP A 85 -14.36 19.48 -15.72
C ASP A 85 -15.87 19.35 -16.02
N ALA A 86 -16.43 18.15 -15.84
CA ALA A 86 -17.87 17.92 -15.98
C ALA A 86 -18.69 18.78 -15.01
N LEU A 87 -18.28 18.84 -13.73
CA LEU A 87 -18.95 19.68 -12.72
C LEU A 87 -18.91 21.17 -13.09
N LEU A 88 -17.78 21.68 -13.60
CA LEU A 88 -17.64 23.06 -14.03
C LEU A 88 -18.54 23.40 -15.23
N LYS A 89 -18.83 22.42 -16.09
CA LYS A 89 -19.74 22.56 -17.24
C LYS A 89 -21.21 22.32 -16.90
N GLY A 90 -21.51 21.91 -15.66
CA GLY A 90 -22.86 21.51 -15.26
C GLY A 90 -23.30 20.17 -15.88
N GLU A 91 -22.33 19.33 -16.29
CA GLU A 91 -22.57 18.01 -16.84
C GLU A 91 -22.72 16.96 -15.74
N THR A 92 -23.34 15.82 -16.08
CA THR A 92 -23.48 14.70 -15.15
C THR A 92 -22.20 13.87 -15.13
N VAL A 93 -21.76 13.49 -13.92
CA VAL A 93 -20.62 12.58 -13.73
C VAL A 93 -21.16 11.15 -13.57
N SER A 94 -20.73 10.26 -14.46
CA SER A 94 -21.16 8.85 -14.42
C SER A 94 -20.46 8.05 -13.32
N GLY A 95 -21.18 7.09 -12.73
CA GLY A 95 -20.61 6.11 -11.78
C GLY A 95 -20.45 6.61 -10.36
N LEU A 96 -20.96 7.80 -10.05
CA LEU A 96 -21.08 8.26 -8.66
C LEU A 96 -22.15 7.44 -7.92
N GLU A 97 -21.82 7.08 -6.69
CA GLU A 97 -22.75 6.48 -5.75
C GLU A 97 -22.84 7.35 -4.50
N GLU A 98 -24.00 7.34 -3.85
CA GLU A 98 -24.23 8.08 -2.62
C GLU A 98 -23.76 7.28 -1.40
N TYR A 99 -22.92 7.91 -0.57
CA TYR A 99 -22.44 7.35 0.68
C TYR A 99 -22.74 8.29 1.84
N SER A 100 -23.14 7.74 2.99
CA SER A 100 -23.24 8.53 4.20
C SER A 100 -21.86 8.84 4.76
N LEU A 101 -21.70 10.00 5.42
CA LEU A 101 -20.44 10.35 6.07
C LEU A 101 -20.02 9.30 7.10
N LYS A 102 -20.97 8.70 7.81
CA LYS A 102 -20.71 7.58 8.73
C LYS A 102 -20.04 6.39 8.07
N VAL A 103 -20.46 6.00 6.86
CA VAL A 103 -19.82 4.88 6.13
C VAL A 103 -18.38 5.23 5.74
N LEU A 104 -18.11 6.48 5.42
CA LEU A 104 -16.79 6.92 4.94
C LEU A 104 -15.79 7.19 6.06
N THR A 105 -16.24 7.76 7.18
CA THR A 105 -15.35 8.21 8.27
C THR A 105 -15.38 7.28 9.48
N GLY A 106 -16.42 6.47 9.63
CA GLY A 106 -16.68 5.70 10.84
C GLY A 106 -17.23 6.53 12.01
N GLU A 107 -17.43 7.83 11.82
CA GLU A 107 -17.96 8.75 12.84
C GLU A 107 -19.46 9.02 12.62
N ASP A 108 -20.22 9.31 13.68
CA ASP A 108 -21.64 9.66 13.59
C ASP A 108 -21.84 11.09 13.06
N LEU A 109 -21.48 11.32 11.80
CA LEU A 109 -21.65 12.57 11.08
C LEU A 109 -22.91 12.54 10.20
N GLU A 110 -23.68 13.62 10.20
CA GLU A 110 -24.85 13.79 9.34
C GLU A 110 -24.46 14.23 7.93
N GLY A 111 -25.08 13.61 6.93
CA GLY A 111 -24.95 13.99 5.53
C GLY A 111 -24.51 12.84 4.62
N ASN A 112 -24.70 13.06 3.32
CA ASN A 112 -24.32 12.15 2.26
C ASN A 112 -23.41 12.87 1.25
N ILE A 113 -22.54 12.12 0.61
CA ILE A 113 -21.68 12.61 -0.48
C ILE A 113 -21.71 11.63 -1.64
N GLN A 114 -21.65 12.17 -2.85
CA GLN A 114 -21.49 11.38 -4.07
C GLN A 114 -19.99 11.07 -4.24
N ALA A 115 -19.63 9.80 -4.35
CA ALA A 115 -18.24 9.36 -4.50
C ALA A 115 -18.10 8.29 -5.57
N LEU A 116 -16.89 8.19 -6.13
CA LEU A 116 -16.48 7.13 -7.04
C LEU A 116 -15.27 6.42 -6.42
N PHE A 117 -15.43 5.14 -6.08
CA PHE A 117 -14.33 4.31 -5.58
C PHE A 117 -13.67 3.56 -6.71
N LEU A 118 -12.37 3.82 -6.90
CA LEU A 118 -11.57 3.08 -7.87
C LEU A 118 -11.13 1.73 -7.30
N PRO A 119 -10.92 0.72 -8.16
CA PRO A 119 -10.45 -0.58 -7.71
C PRO A 119 -9.06 -0.46 -7.09
N VAL A 120 -8.82 -1.31 -6.10
CA VAL A 120 -7.51 -1.50 -5.48
C VAL A 120 -7.15 -2.97 -5.58
N GLU A 121 -5.86 -3.27 -5.67
CA GLU A 121 -5.38 -4.63 -5.87
C GLU A 121 -4.39 -5.02 -4.79
N GLN A 122 -4.43 -6.29 -4.37
CA GLN A 122 -3.47 -6.82 -3.44
C GLN A 122 -2.15 -7.12 -4.17
N VAL A 123 -1.04 -6.66 -3.62
CA VAL A 123 0.31 -6.95 -4.11
C VAL A 123 1.00 -7.90 -3.14
N THR A 124 1.42 -9.05 -3.64
CA THR A 124 2.22 -10.06 -2.92
C THR A 124 3.44 -10.42 -3.76
N LYS A 125 4.29 -11.31 -3.24
CA LYS A 125 5.47 -11.79 -3.96
C LYS A 125 5.11 -12.47 -5.29
N ASP A 126 3.92 -13.05 -5.38
CA ASP A 126 3.48 -13.83 -6.55
C ASP A 126 3.09 -12.94 -7.75
N ASN A 127 2.63 -11.71 -7.50
CA ASN A 127 2.09 -10.84 -8.56
C ASN A 127 2.81 -9.49 -8.70
N VAL A 128 3.75 -9.14 -7.81
CA VAL A 128 4.45 -7.85 -7.84
C VAL A 128 5.13 -7.56 -9.18
N TYR A 129 5.71 -8.57 -9.84
CA TYR A 129 6.33 -8.38 -11.14
C TYR A 129 5.33 -7.98 -12.23
N GLU A 130 4.22 -8.71 -12.34
CA GLU A 130 3.21 -8.46 -13.38
C GLU A 130 2.44 -7.17 -13.11
N LEU A 131 1.98 -6.98 -11.86
CA LEU A 131 1.07 -5.90 -11.50
C LEU A 131 1.77 -4.55 -11.36
N ILE A 132 3.02 -4.54 -10.87
CA ILE A 132 3.73 -3.28 -10.55
C ILE A 132 4.81 -2.96 -11.57
N VAL A 133 5.64 -3.95 -11.92
CA VAL A 133 6.82 -3.69 -12.77
C VAL A 133 6.46 -3.71 -14.24
N LYS A 134 5.78 -4.75 -14.74
CA LYS A 134 5.37 -4.81 -16.16
C LYS A 134 4.29 -3.79 -16.51
N SER A 135 3.46 -3.39 -15.55
CA SER A 135 2.53 -2.27 -15.76
C SER A 135 3.25 -0.92 -15.88
N GLY A 136 4.52 -0.84 -15.51
CA GLY A 136 5.31 0.39 -15.50
C GLY A 136 4.97 1.32 -14.33
N PHE A 137 4.36 0.80 -13.26
CA PHE A 137 4.04 1.59 -12.08
C PHE A 137 5.30 1.94 -11.27
N GLN A 138 6.18 0.97 -11.03
CA GLN A 138 7.49 1.18 -10.43
C GLN A 138 8.61 0.69 -11.35
N PRO A 139 9.81 1.32 -11.31
CA PRO A 139 10.95 0.84 -12.07
C PRO A 139 11.41 -0.55 -11.61
N TYR A 140 11.74 -1.41 -12.58
CA TYR A 140 12.29 -2.76 -12.32
C TYR A 140 13.52 -2.69 -11.40
N ASP A 141 14.46 -1.79 -11.72
CA ASP A 141 15.73 -1.72 -11.00
C ASP A 141 15.53 -1.26 -9.55
N ASP A 142 14.50 -0.46 -9.26
CA ASP A 142 14.19 -0.06 -7.88
C ASP A 142 13.55 -1.20 -7.08
N VAL A 143 12.63 -1.96 -7.69
CA VAL A 143 11.96 -3.10 -7.05
C VAL A 143 12.93 -4.27 -6.81
N TYR A 144 13.92 -4.47 -7.70
CA TYR A 144 14.85 -5.61 -7.66
C TYR A 144 16.30 -5.27 -7.29
N ARG A 145 16.61 -4.02 -6.91
CA ARG A 145 17.97 -3.48 -6.64
C ARG A 145 18.93 -4.37 -5.82
N ASP A 146 18.42 -5.07 -4.80
CA ASP A 146 19.22 -5.88 -3.87
C ASP A 146 18.94 -7.38 -3.98
N ILE A 147 18.26 -7.81 -5.03
CA ILE A 147 17.94 -9.22 -5.29
C ILE A 147 19.08 -9.81 -6.13
N PRO A 148 19.62 -11.01 -5.84
CA PRO A 148 20.61 -11.66 -6.71
C PRO A 148 20.09 -11.77 -8.15
N GLU A 149 20.94 -11.56 -9.17
CA GLU A 149 20.50 -11.50 -10.57
C GLU A 149 19.79 -12.78 -11.02
N GLU A 150 20.25 -13.93 -10.52
CA GLU A 150 19.68 -15.25 -10.74
C GLU A 150 18.24 -15.42 -10.19
N ASP A 151 17.87 -14.63 -9.19
CA ASP A 151 16.56 -14.65 -8.52
C ASP A 151 15.60 -13.59 -9.08
N ARG A 152 16.05 -12.75 -10.02
CA ARG A 152 15.22 -11.71 -10.62
C ARG A 152 14.39 -12.25 -11.79
N PRO A 153 13.15 -11.78 -11.98
CA PRO A 153 12.44 -12.00 -13.23
C PRO A 153 13.15 -11.28 -14.39
N PRO A 154 12.83 -11.62 -15.67
CA PRO A 154 13.40 -10.91 -16.81
C PRO A 154 13.10 -9.41 -16.74
N LYS A 155 13.98 -8.58 -17.31
CA LYS A 155 13.69 -7.16 -17.48
C LYS A 155 12.55 -6.97 -18.50
N PRO A 156 11.59 -6.05 -18.26
CA PRO A 156 10.52 -5.72 -19.20
C PRO A 156 11.02 -5.16 -20.54
#